data_AF-A0A939KZI7-F1
#
_entry.id   AF-A0A939KZI7-F1
#
_cell.length_a   1.000
_cell.length_b   1.000
_cell.length_c   1.000
_cell.angle_alpha   90.00
_cell.angle_beta   90.00
_cell.angle_gamma   90.00
#
_symmetry.space_group_name_H-M   'P 1'
#
loop_
_entity.id
_entity.type
_entity.pdbx_description
1 polymer ?
#
loop_
_entity_poly.entity_id
_entity_poly.type
_entity_poly.pdbx_seq_one_letter_code
_entity_poly.pdbx_strand_id
1 'polypeptide(L)'
;MALAFLRRRAVTAGAVALAASAFVGVVASAPAQASTCSVAGHGGSYICEYGTKTVKFPNGQQQIFVIGTDNTKWSRVRLDSGSWTPWTQG
;
A
#
# COMPACT_ATOMS: atom_id res chain seq x y z
N MET A 1 22.61 26.27 8.81
CA MET A 1 23.06 25.10 8.04
C MET A 1 21.95 24.05 8.07
N ALA A 2 21.20 23.97 6.96
CA ALA A 2 20.20 22.98 6.50
C ALA A 2 19.08 22.44 7.43
N LEU A 3 17.84 22.54 6.92
CA LEU A 3 16.53 22.24 7.52
C LEU A 3 15.97 20.83 7.17
N ALA A 4 15.00 20.38 7.99
CA ALA A 4 13.75 19.65 7.66
C ALA A 4 13.88 18.20 7.11
N PHE A 5 13.01 17.23 7.44
CA PHE A 5 11.56 17.27 7.57
C PHE A 5 11.04 16.25 8.59
N LEU A 6 10.44 16.71 9.69
CA LEU A 6 9.37 15.96 10.34
C LEU A 6 8.17 15.97 9.37
N ARG A 7 7.78 14.82 8.83
CA ARG A 7 6.47 14.64 8.18
C ARG A 7 5.58 13.74 9.04
N ARG A 8 5.42 14.11 10.32
CA ARG A 8 4.14 13.90 11.00
C ARG A 8 3.17 14.86 10.31
N ARG A 9 2.37 14.35 9.37
CA ARG A 9 1.19 15.10 8.90
C ARG A 9 0.22 15.15 10.07
N ALA A 10 0.42 16.12 10.96
CA ALA A 10 -0.61 16.60 11.84
C ALA A 10 -1.72 17.09 10.92
N VAL A 11 -2.77 16.28 10.78
CA VAL A 11 -4.03 16.74 10.20
C VAL A 11 -4.55 17.75 11.22
N THR A 12 -4.26 19.02 11.01
CA THR A 12 -4.92 20.12 11.70
C THR A 12 -6.39 20.05 11.31
N ALA A 13 -7.17 19.34 12.13
CA ALA A 13 -8.61 19.49 12.17
C ALA A 13 -8.90 20.92 12.60
N GLY A 14 -9.01 21.82 11.62
CA GLY A 14 -9.55 23.14 11.85
C GLY A 14 -10.99 22.97 12.33
N ALA A 15 -11.23 23.21 13.62
CA ALA A 15 -12.57 23.30 14.16
C ALA A 15 -13.21 24.57 13.59
N VAL A 16 -13.96 24.42 12.49
CA VAL A 16 -14.84 25.48 12.00
C VAL A 16 -16.06 25.48 12.92
N ALA A 17 -16.17 26.48 13.79
CA ALA A 17 -17.36 26.71 14.60
C ALA A 17 -18.52 27.12 13.66
N LEU A 18 -19.51 26.24 13.48
CA LEU A 18 -20.71 26.52 12.70
C LEU A 18 -21.87 26.85 13.64
N ALA A 19 -22.38 28.08 13.48
CA ALA A 19 -23.66 28.50 14.05
C ALA A 19 -24.79 27.59 13.55
N ALA A 20 -25.75 27.30 14.42
CA ALA A 20 -26.83 26.34 14.20
C ALA A 20 -27.70 26.69 12.99
N SER A 21 -27.70 25.82 11.98
CA SER A 21 -28.76 25.70 10.98
C SER A 21 -28.92 24.22 10.61
N ALA A 22 -30.16 23.76 10.49
CA ALA A 22 -30.49 22.36 10.29
C ALA A 22 -30.04 21.88 8.90
N PHE A 23 -28.85 21.28 8.81
CA PHE A 23 -28.39 20.60 7.60
C PHE A 23 -29.04 19.21 7.53
N VAL A 24 -29.89 19.00 6.52
CA VAL A 24 -30.28 17.66 6.08
C VAL A 24 -29.00 16.92 5.71
N GLY A 25 -28.63 15.92 6.51
CA GLY A 25 -27.33 15.27 6.46
C GLY A 25 -27.04 14.63 5.11
N VAL A 26 -26.19 15.26 4.31
CA VAL A 26 -25.45 14.56 3.26
C VAL A 26 -24.36 13.77 3.97
N VAL A 27 -24.56 12.46 4.10
CA VAL A 27 -23.46 11.54 4.42
C VAL A 27 -22.53 11.53 3.21
N ALA A 28 -21.40 12.25 3.30
CA ALA A 28 -20.33 12.08 2.34
C ALA A 28 -19.79 10.66 2.52
N SER A 29 -20.12 9.76 1.60
CA SER A 29 -19.46 8.45 1.52
C SER A 29 -17.98 8.71 1.25
N ALA A 30 -17.13 8.42 2.23
CA ALA A 30 -15.70 8.39 1.98
C ALA A 30 -15.44 7.46 0.79
N PRO A 31 -14.57 7.84 -0.18
CA PRO A 31 -14.25 6.94 -1.26
C PRO A 31 -13.72 5.65 -0.66
N ALA A 32 -14.20 4.51 -1.16
CA ALA A 32 -13.66 3.19 -0.82
C ALA A 32 -12.21 3.15 -1.29
N GLN A 33 -11.31 3.61 -0.42
CA GLN A 33 -9.89 3.60 -0.69
C GLN A 33 -9.45 2.15 -0.57
N ALA A 34 -8.88 1.62 -1.65
CA ALA A 34 -8.28 0.30 -1.64
C ALA A 34 -7.27 0.24 -0.49
N SER A 35 -7.48 -0.68 0.43
CA SER A 35 -6.60 -0.83 1.59
C SER A 35 -5.20 -1.23 1.11
N THR A 36 -4.16 -0.67 1.71
CA THR A 36 -2.77 -1.06 1.44
C THR A 36 -2.33 -2.11 2.45
N CYS A 37 -1.71 -3.18 1.94
CA CYS A 37 -1.24 -4.31 2.73
C CYS A 37 0.27 -4.49 2.54
N SER A 38 0.90 -5.12 3.53
CA SER A 38 2.30 -5.56 3.46
C SER A 38 2.44 -6.89 4.19
N VAL A 39 3.07 -7.88 3.56
CA VAL A 39 3.40 -9.15 4.22
C VAL A 39 4.83 -9.10 4.73
N ALA A 40 5.03 -9.47 5.99
CA ALA A 40 6.35 -9.59 6.60
C ALA A 40 7.25 -10.51 5.75
N GLY A 41 8.48 -10.06 5.46
CA GLY A 41 9.44 -10.81 4.63
C GLY A 41 9.28 -10.62 3.11
N HIS A 42 8.19 -10.00 2.64
CA HIS A 42 7.98 -9.71 1.22
C HIS A 42 8.39 -8.27 0.84
N GLY A 43 8.31 -7.31 1.77
CA GLY A 43 8.73 -5.94 1.52
C GLY A 43 7.86 -5.17 0.52
N GLY A 44 7.71 -3.87 0.74
CA GLY A 44 6.83 -3.01 -0.05
C GLY A 44 5.35 -3.09 0.37
N SER A 45 4.54 -2.26 -0.27
CA SER A 45 3.10 -2.18 -0.05
C SER A 45 2.37 -2.50 -1.35
N TYR A 46 1.27 -3.23 -1.24
CA TYR A 46 0.44 -3.65 -2.36
C TYR A 46 -1.03 -3.46 -2.00
N ILE A 47 -1.88 -3.49 -3.02
CA ILE A 47 -3.33 -3.34 -2.83
C ILE A 47 -3.90 -4.64 -2.25
N CYS A 48 -4.49 -4.56 -1.05
CA CYS A 48 -5.00 -5.71 -0.30
C CYS A 48 -6.01 -6.54 -1.11
N GLU A 49 -6.83 -5.87 -1.91
CA GLU A 49 -7.91 -6.48 -2.69
C GLU A 49 -7.42 -7.52 -3.69
N TYR A 50 -6.24 -7.32 -4.29
CA TYR A 50 -5.64 -8.27 -5.23
C TYR A 50 -4.80 -9.36 -4.56
N GLY A 51 -4.32 -9.09 -3.34
CA GLY A 51 -3.51 -10.03 -2.58
C GLY A 51 -2.17 -10.37 -3.22
N THR A 52 -1.59 -11.49 -2.79
CA THR A 52 -0.32 -12.04 -3.30
C THR A 52 -0.55 -13.38 -3.98
N LYS A 53 0.06 -13.61 -5.14
CA LYS A 53 0.12 -14.94 -5.76
C LYS A 53 1.54 -15.46 -5.74
N THR A 54 1.69 -16.75 -5.47
CA THR A 54 2.98 -17.42 -5.34
C THR A 54 3.04 -18.61 -6.29
N VAL A 55 4.12 -18.73 -7.05
CA VAL A 55 4.43 -19.87 -7.89
C VAL A 55 5.75 -20.47 -7.43
N LYS A 56 5.80 -21.79 -7.24
CA LYS A 56 7.03 -22.53 -6.94
C LYS A 56 7.51 -23.24 -8.20
N PHE A 57 8.79 -23.10 -8.50
CA PHE A 57 9.43 -23.75 -9.64
C PHE A 57 10.04 -25.10 -9.22
N PRO A 58 10.23 -26.03 -10.17
CA PRO A 58 10.86 -27.33 -9.90
C PRO A 58 12.28 -27.23 -9.35
N ASN A 59 12.99 -26.14 -9.64
CA ASN A 59 14.34 -25.87 -9.12
C ASN A 59 14.36 -25.33 -7.67
N GLY A 60 13.21 -25.29 -6.99
CA GLY A 60 13.09 -24.83 -5.60
C GLY A 60 12.95 -23.31 -5.43
N GLN A 61 13.07 -22.53 -6.50
CA GLN A 61 12.82 -21.10 -6.47
C GLN A 61 11.32 -20.79 -6.37
N GLN A 62 10.99 -19.61 -5.84
CA GLN A 62 9.60 -19.16 -5.70
C GLN A 62 9.43 -17.76 -6.26
N GLN A 63 8.49 -17.55 -7.19
CA GLN A 63 8.11 -16.22 -7.66
C GLN A 63 6.82 -15.75 -6.98
N ILE A 64 6.80 -14.47 -6.64
CA ILE A 64 5.62 -13.82 -6.07
C ILE A 64 5.17 -12.71 -7.00
N PHE A 65 3.85 -12.56 -7.12
CA PHE A 65 3.18 -11.54 -7.90
C PHE A 65 2.23 -10.75 -6.99
N VAL A 66 2.23 -9.43 -7.14
CA VAL A 66 1.34 -8.50 -6.46
C VAL A 66 0.90 -7.39 -7.42
N ILE A 67 -0.19 -6.72 -7.09
CA ILE A 67 -0.55 -5.45 -7.69
C ILE A 67 -0.12 -4.33 -6.75
N GLY A 68 0.82 -3.51 -7.19
CA GLY A 68 1.36 -2.40 -6.41
C GLY A 68 0.31 -1.31 -6.18
N THR A 69 0.63 -0.36 -5.30
CA THR A 69 -0.21 0.82 -5.04
C THR A 69 -0.31 1.77 -6.24
N ASP A 70 0.52 1.54 -7.25
CA ASP A 70 0.54 2.19 -8.56
C ASP A 70 -0.31 1.43 -9.60
N ASN A 71 -1.15 0.49 -9.16
CA ASN A 71 -1.96 -0.38 -10.01
C ASN A 71 -1.15 -1.18 -11.06
N THR A 72 0.16 -1.35 -10.83
CA THR A 72 1.05 -2.06 -11.74
C THR A 72 1.33 -3.46 -11.21
N LYS A 73 1.53 -4.42 -12.11
CA LYS A 73 1.93 -5.78 -11.75
C LYS A 73 3.41 -5.78 -11.38
N TRP A 74 3.69 -6.19 -10.16
CA TRP A 74 5.05 -6.37 -9.66
C TRP A 74 5.31 -7.83 -9.35
N SER A 75 6.51 -8.29 -9.67
CA SER A 75 6.96 -9.63 -9.31
C SER A 75 8.41 -9.66 -8.86
N ARG A 76 8.77 -10.71 -8.14
CA ARG A 76 10.16 -11.01 -7.79
C ARG A 76 10.34 -12.48 -7.45
N VAL A 77 11.57 -12.95 -7.50
CA VAL A 77 11.93 -14.35 -7.28
C VAL A 77 12.71 -14.49 -5.97
N ARG A 78 12.40 -15.54 -5.22
CA ARG A 78 13.22 -16.02 -4.12
C ARG A 78 14.23 -16.99 -4.69
N LEU A 79 15.50 -16.64 -4.54
CA LEU A 79 16.63 -17.48 -4.89
C LEU A 79 16.72 -18.66 -3.91
N ASP A 80 17.43 -19.70 -4.33
CA ASP A 80 17.78 -20.87 -3.53
C ASP A 80 18.55 -20.50 -2.25
N SER A 81 19.39 -19.47 -2.31
CA SER A 81 20.06 -18.84 -1.17
C SER A 81 19.11 -18.22 -0.13
N GLY A 82 17.81 -18.20 -0.40
CA GLY A 82 16.77 -17.63 0.46
C GLY A 82 16.57 -16.13 0.28
N SER A 83 17.46 -15.47 -0.48
CA SER A 83 17.40 -14.03 -0.80
C SER A 83 16.35 -13.72 -1.87
N TRP A 84 15.79 -12.51 -1.82
CA TRP A 84 14.85 -12.03 -2.83
C TRP A 84 15.56 -11.18 -3.88
N THR A 85 15.20 -11.37 -5.15
CA THR A 85 15.57 -10.41 -6.20
C THR A 85 14.87 -9.07 -5.99
N PRO A 86 15.36 -7.98 -6.58
CA PRO A 86 14.61 -6.73 -6.66
C PRO A 86 13.21 -6.94 -7.26
N TRP A 87 12.30 -6.05 -6.92
CA TRP A 87 10.99 -5.98 -7.55
C TRP A 87 11.13 -5.57 -9.02
N THR A 88 10.49 -6.33 -9.90
CA THR A 88 10.41 -6.02 -11.33
C THR A 88 8.96 -5.87 -11.75
N GLN A 89 8.70 -4.82 -12.53
CA GLN A 89 7.43 -4.66 -13.22
C GLN A 89 7.38 -5.59 -14.44
N GLY A 90 6.19 -6.00 -14.86
CA GLY A 90 6.02 -6.73 -16.12
C GLY A 90 4.61 -6.71 -16.63
#